data_AF-A0A2N2RWT8-F1
#
_entry.id   AF-A0A2N2RWT8-F1
#
_cell.length_a   1.000
_cell.length_b   1.000
_cell.length_c   1.000
_cell.angle_alpha   90.00
_cell.angle_beta   90.00
_cell.angle_gamma   90.00
#
_symmetry.space_group_name_H-M   'P 1'
#
loop_
_entity.id
_entity.type
_entity.pdbx_description
1 polymer ?
#
loop_
_entity_poly.entity_id
_entity_poly.type
_entity_poly.pdbx_seq_one_letter_code
_entity_poly.pdbx_strand_id
1 'polypeptide(L)'
;MPRLPFTHIALCAWLALLSVSCAATPSIPTVTATESAITAPATEQVAEEASWPEQAREVLLNALSLTGIRYQYGGNSPESGFDCSGFVRYVYQQATNLSLPHSARAISQLGKTIPRHELKPGDLVFFNTLKSAFSHVGIYVGNNRFIHAPSSGGGVRVEDMQNSYWQKRYDGAQRIDSTKTTD
;
A
#
# COMPACT_ATOMS: atom_id res chain seq x y z
N MET A 1 2.27 -66.82 12.16
CA MET A 1 3.62 -67.42 12.29
C MET A 1 4.45 -67.01 11.08
N PRO A 2 5.80 -67.01 11.10
CA PRO A 2 6.69 -66.59 12.20
C PRO A 2 7.98 -65.81 11.75
N ARG A 3 8.56 -65.06 12.71
CA ARG A 3 10.02 -64.86 13.01
C ARG A 3 10.98 -64.11 12.05
N LEU A 4 11.88 -63.37 12.73
CA LEU A 4 13.10 -62.65 12.30
C LEU A 4 14.28 -63.63 11.98
N PRO A 5 15.41 -63.13 11.44
CA PRO A 5 16.55 -62.69 12.31
C PRO A 5 17.21 -61.35 11.83
N PHE A 6 17.78 -60.46 12.65
CA PHE A 6 18.95 -60.57 13.56
C PHE A 6 20.29 -60.87 12.84
N THR A 7 21.17 -59.89 12.54
CA THR A 7 22.46 -59.54 13.21
C THR A 7 23.34 -58.74 12.20
N HIS A 8 24.48 -58.05 12.46
CA HIS A 8 25.26 -57.61 13.64
C HIS A 8 25.77 -56.16 13.35
N ILE A 9 25.86 -55.24 14.31
CA ILE A 9 27.06 -54.84 15.09
C ILE A 9 28.37 -54.69 14.28
N ALA A 10 28.84 -53.44 14.12
CA ALA A 10 30.27 -53.12 13.95
C ALA A 10 30.58 -51.80 14.70
N LEU A 11 31.34 -51.91 15.78
CA LEU A 11 31.76 -50.81 16.64
C LEU A 11 33.11 -50.26 16.14
N CYS A 12 33.26 -48.93 16.00
CA CYS A 12 34.57 -48.30 15.86
C CYS A 12 34.58 -46.95 16.59
N ALA A 13 34.93 -47.00 17.87
CA ALA A 13 35.20 -45.82 18.68
C ALA A 13 36.65 -45.37 18.47
N TRP A 14 36.86 -44.09 18.14
CA TRP A 14 38.17 -43.44 18.19
C TRP A 14 38.10 -42.20 19.07
N LEU A 15 38.48 -42.41 20.34
CA LEU A 15 39.11 -41.39 21.20
C LEU A 15 40.43 -40.95 20.54
N ALA A 16 40.98 -39.76 20.73
CA ALA A 16 40.54 -38.51 21.36
C ALA A 16 41.50 -37.40 20.89
N LEU A 17 41.23 -36.13 21.20
CA LEU A 17 42.21 -35.19 21.80
C LEU A 17 41.57 -33.83 22.04
N LEU A 18 41.80 -33.26 23.23
CA LEU A 18 41.39 -31.90 23.57
C LEU A 18 42.38 -30.90 22.98
N SER A 19 41.86 -29.80 22.44
CA SER A 19 42.56 -28.51 22.45
C SER A 19 41.60 -27.43 22.95
N VAL A 20 41.84 -26.97 24.17
CA VAL A 20 41.23 -25.74 24.68
C VAL A 20 41.78 -24.59 23.84
N SER A 21 40.90 -23.72 23.32
CA SER A 21 41.30 -22.42 22.80
C SER A 21 40.28 -21.36 23.19
N CYS A 22 40.78 -20.16 23.47
CA CYS A 22 40.09 -19.17 24.30
C CYS A 22 38.83 -18.59 23.66
N ALA A 23 37.86 -18.24 24.51
CA ALA A 23 36.76 -17.37 24.15
C ALA A 23 37.30 -15.99 23.74
N ALA A 24 37.13 -15.63 22.47
CA ALA A 24 37.36 -14.28 21.97
C ALA A 24 36.05 -13.49 22.09
N THR A 25 35.90 -12.70 23.15
CA THR A 25 34.84 -11.69 23.25
C THR A 25 35.01 -10.65 22.15
N PRO A 26 33.98 -10.35 21.33
CA PRO A 26 34.05 -9.23 20.39
C PRO A 26 34.04 -7.91 21.18
N SER A 27 35.20 -7.30 21.35
CA SER A 27 35.33 -5.92 21.83
C SER A 27 34.76 -4.99 20.76
N ILE A 28 33.58 -4.42 21.02
CA ILE A 28 32.94 -3.45 20.14
C ILE A 28 33.89 -2.24 19.98
N PRO A 29 34.30 -1.87 18.76
CA PRO A 29 35.04 -0.63 18.56
C PRO A 29 34.10 0.55 18.80
N THR A 30 34.46 1.41 19.75
CA THR A 30 33.84 2.72 19.90
C THR A 30 34.16 3.55 18.66
N VAL A 31 33.27 3.52 17.68
CA VAL A 31 33.30 4.47 16.56
C VAL A 31 32.90 5.84 17.07
N THR A 32 33.90 6.65 17.42
CA THR A 32 33.79 8.10 17.44
C THR A 32 33.47 8.58 16.03
N ALA A 33 32.18 8.63 15.71
CA ALA A 33 31.68 9.26 14.51
C ALA A 33 31.85 10.78 14.65
N THR A 34 32.91 11.30 14.04
CA THR A 34 33.15 12.74 13.92
C THR A 34 31.93 13.41 13.31
N GLU A 35 31.46 14.46 13.99
CA GLU A 35 30.38 15.35 13.53
C GLU A 35 30.74 15.97 12.18
N SER A 36 30.18 15.40 11.12
CA SER A 36 30.36 15.88 9.74
C SER A 36 29.00 16.28 9.21
N ALA A 37 28.78 17.58 9.09
CA ALA A 37 27.51 18.17 8.69
C ALA A 37 27.15 17.76 7.26
N ILE A 38 26.20 16.83 7.12
CA ILE A 38 25.51 16.55 5.85
C ILE A 38 24.13 17.18 5.94
N THR A 39 24.00 18.41 5.42
CA THR A 39 22.71 19.04 5.17
C THR A 39 21.93 18.21 4.16
N ALA A 40 20.93 17.46 4.62
CA ALA A 40 20.10 16.60 3.80
C ALA A 40 18.62 17.04 3.85
N PRO A 41 17.91 17.16 2.71
CA PRO A 41 16.51 17.58 2.66
C PRO A 41 15.52 16.46 3.02
N ALA A 42 16.01 15.31 3.52
CA ALA A 42 15.18 14.13 3.78
C ALA A 42 14.23 14.28 4.97
N THR A 43 14.51 15.19 5.90
CA THR A 43 13.78 15.33 7.16
C THR A 43 12.35 15.84 6.98
N GLU A 44 12.10 16.70 5.98
CA GLU A 44 10.78 17.28 5.72
C GLU A 44 9.78 16.25 5.16
N GLN A 45 10.22 15.40 4.22
CA GLN A 45 9.39 14.36 3.61
C GLN A 45 8.91 13.32 4.65
N VAL A 46 9.79 12.89 5.56
CA VAL A 46 9.46 11.93 6.63
C VAL A 46 8.55 12.57 7.68
N ALA A 47 8.72 13.86 7.97
CA ALA A 47 7.83 14.59 8.87
C ALA A 47 6.42 14.78 8.28
N GLU A 48 6.31 15.04 6.97
CA GLU A 48 5.02 15.19 6.29
C GLU A 48 4.25 13.85 6.24
N GLU A 49 4.92 12.73 5.93
CA GLU A 49 4.29 11.39 6.00
C GLU A 49 3.87 10.96 7.41
N ALA A 50 4.51 11.49 8.46
CA ALA A 50 4.09 11.30 9.85
C ALA A 50 2.94 12.23 10.30
N SER A 51 2.52 13.19 9.48
CA SER A 51 1.56 14.26 9.85
C SER A 51 0.13 14.06 9.32
N TRP A 52 -0.11 13.04 8.49
CA TRP A 52 -1.44 12.78 7.93
C TRP A 52 -2.45 12.38 9.02
N PRO A 53 -3.74 12.72 8.85
CA PRO A 53 -4.80 12.15 9.67
C PRO A 53 -4.76 10.61 9.62
N GLU A 54 -4.97 9.96 10.76
CA GLU A 54 -4.92 8.50 10.89
C GLU A 54 -5.79 7.79 9.83
N GLN A 55 -6.98 8.34 9.54
CA GLN A 55 -7.89 7.82 8.53
C GLN A 55 -7.28 7.80 7.12
N ALA A 56 -6.49 8.81 6.77
CA ALA A 56 -5.79 8.86 5.49
C ALA A 56 -4.68 7.80 5.45
N ARG A 57 -3.93 7.61 6.54
CA ARG A 57 -2.91 6.56 6.66
C ARG A 57 -3.52 5.17 6.47
N GLU A 58 -4.61 4.87 7.17
CA GLU A 58 -5.30 3.58 7.03
C GLU A 58 -5.86 3.36 5.61
N VAL A 59 -6.45 4.38 4.98
CA VAL A 59 -6.89 4.32 3.58
C VAL A 59 -5.72 3.99 2.64
N LEU A 60 -4.55 4.59 2.85
CA LEU A 60 -3.37 4.37 2.01
C LEU A 60 -2.75 2.99 2.22
N LEU A 61 -2.63 2.52 3.47
CA LEU A 61 -2.13 1.18 3.79
C LEU A 61 -3.04 0.09 3.19
N ASN A 62 -4.36 0.24 3.32
CA ASN A 62 -5.33 -0.66 2.71
C ASN A 62 -5.34 -0.57 1.18
N ALA A 63 -5.13 0.61 0.58
CA ALA A 63 -5.02 0.74 -0.87
C ALA A 63 -3.77 0.07 -1.43
N LEU A 64 -2.61 0.28 -0.78
CA LEU A 64 -1.31 -0.22 -1.23
C LEU A 64 -1.18 -1.75 -1.08
N SER A 65 -1.76 -2.34 -0.03
CA SER A 65 -1.74 -3.80 0.18
C SER A 65 -2.48 -4.60 -0.92
N LEU A 66 -3.39 -3.95 -1.64
CA LEU A 66 -4.18 -4.52 -2.74
C LEU A 66 -3.49 -4.39 -4.11
N THR A 67 -2.27 -3.84 -4.18
CA THR A 67 -1.51 -3.68 -5.42
C THR A 67 -1.34 -5.02 -6.15
N GLY A 68 -1.57 -5.03 -7.47
CA GLY A 68 -1.48 -6.20 -8.33
C GLY A 68 -2.76 -7.02 -8.46
N ILE A 69 -3.77 -6.82 -7.60
CA ILE A 69 -5.06 -7.50 -7.73
C ILE A 69 -5.71 -7.11 -9.07
N ARG A 70 -6.19 -8.10 -9.82
CA ARG A 70 -6.62 -7.92 -11.22
C ARG A 70 -7.84 -7.01 -11.31
N TYR A 71 -7.91 -6.26 -12.42
CA TYR A 71 -9.12 -5.54 -12.78
C TYR A 71 -10.23 -6.52 -13.17
N GLN A 72 -11.42 -6.31 -12.64
CA GLN A 72 -12.65 -7.01 -13.02
C GLN A 72 -13.79 -5.99 -13.09
N TYR A 73 -14.47 -5.89 -14.24
CA TYR A 73 -15.63 -5.01 -14.36
C TYR A 73 -16.76 -5.47 -13.42
N GLY A 74 -17.30 -4.56 -12.60
CA GLY A 74 -18.25 -4.88 -11.53
C GLY A 74 -17.61 -5.45 -10.25
N GLY A 75 -16.29 -5.70 -10.27
CA GLY A 75 -15.56 -6.33 -9.18
C GLY A 75 -15.36 -5.41 -7.98
N ASN A 76 -15.49 -5.95 -6.77
CA ASN A 76 -15.50 -5.19 -5.53
C ASN A 76 -14.83 -5.91 -4.34
N SER A 77 -14.05 -6.97 -4.60
CA SER A 77 -13.33 -7.72 -3.56
C SER A 77 -11.99 -8.27 -4.06
N PRO A 78 -11.03 -8.58 -3.17
CA PRO A 78 -9.74 -9.17 -3.56
C PRO A 78 -9.85 -10.45 -4.39
N GLU A 79 -10.85 -11.28 -4.09
CA GLU A 79 -11.07 -12.60 -4.69
C GLU A 79 -11.73 -12.49 -6.07
N SER A 80 -12.65 -11.53 -6.24
CA SER A 80 -13.33 -11.25 -7.50
C SER A 80 -12.53 -10.32 -8.43
N GLY A 81 -11.56 -9.58 -7.89
CA GLY A 81 -10.93 -8.45 -8.56
C GLY A 81 -11.74 -7.16 -8.40
N PHE A 82 -11.20 -6.05 -8.91
CA PHE A 82 -11.78 -4.73 -8.70
C PHE A 82 -12.04 -3.97 -10.01
N ASP A 83 -13.14 -3.21 -10.08
CA ASP A 83 -13.19 -2.02 -10.93
C ASP A 83 -12.75 -0.77 -10.15
N CYS A 84 -12.64 0.38 -10.82
CA CYS A 84 -12.08 1.59 -10.20
C CYS A 84 -12.85 2.06 -8.96
N SER A 85 -14.18 1.97 -8.99
CA SER A 85 -15.07 2.36 -7.90
C SER A 85 -15.23 1.25 -6.86
N GLY A 86 -15.21 -0.02 -7.28
CA GLY A 86 -15.18 -1.18 -6.38
C GLY A 86 -13.93 -1.24 -5.52
N PHE A 87 -12.76 -0.92 -6.10
CA PHE A 87 -11.49 -0.75 -5.37
C PHE A 87 -11.63 0.33 -4.29
N VAL A 88 -12.02 1.55 -4.67
CA VAL A 88 -12.18 2.68 -3.73
C VAL A 88 -13.20 2.37 -2.65
N ARG A 89 -14.35 1.78 -3.01
CA ARG A 89 -15.38 1.36 -2.08
C ARG A 89 -14.86 0.35 -1.05
N TYR A 90 -14.12 -0.67 -1.51
CA TYR A 90 -13.54 -1.67 -0.63
C TYR A 90 -12.55 -1.05 0.36
N VAL A 91 -11.61 -0.23 -0.14
CA VAL A 91 -10.60 0.44 0.71
C VAL A 91 -11.26 1.30 1.79
N TYR A 92 -12.25 2.14 1.43
CA TYR A 92 -12.95 2.98 2.42
C TYR A 92 -13.76 2.15 3.42
N GLN A 93 -14.38 1.05 2.98
CA GLN A 93 -15.09 0.15 3.87
C GLN A 93 -14.14 -0.51 4.89
N GLN A 94 -12.93 -0.92 4.49
CA GLN A 94 -11.96 -1.51 5.42
C GLN A 94 -11.34 -0.46 6.36
N ALA A 95 -10.90 0.69 5.81
CA ALA A 95 -10.16 1.69 6.57
C ALA A 95 -11.03 2.61 7.46
N THR A 96 -12.31 2.81 7.10
CA THR A 96 -13.18 3.81 7.76
C THR A 96 -14.58 3.29 8.09
N ASN A 97 -14.89 2.02 7.78
CA ASN A 97 -16.23 1.43 7.88
C ASN A 97 -17.33 2.12 7.03
N LEU A 98 -16.94 3.03 6.11
CA LEU A 98 -17.86 3.84 5.33
C LEU A 98 -18.21 3.17 3.99
N SER A 99 -19.49 2.79 3.83
CA SER A 99 -19.97 2.18 2.58
C SER A 99 -20.22 3.25 1.50
N LEU A 100 -19.27 3.43 0.60
CA LEU A 100 -19.43 4.23 -0.61
C LEU A 100 -20.40 3.57 -1.62
N PRO A 101 -21.07 4.35 -2.50
CA PRO A 101 -21.78 3.81 -3.65
C PRO A 101 -20.79 3.22 -4.67
N HIS A 102 -21.23 2.23 -5.46
CA HIS A 102 -20.36 1.53 -6.42
C HIS A 102 -20.12 2.29 -7.75
N SER A 103 -20.57 3.54 -7.88
CA SER A 103 -20.41 4.34 -9.10
C SER A 103 -19.44 5.49 -8.85
N ALA A 104 -18.35 5.58 -9.62
CA ALA A 104 -17.39 6.68 -9.53
C ALA A 104 -18.05 8.07 -9.59
N ARG A 105 -19.09 8.23 -10.43
CA ARG A 105 -19.88 9.47 -10.55
C ARG A 105 -20.79 9.75 -9.34
N ALA A 106 -21.22 8.72 -8.62
CA ALA A 106 -21.94 8.91 -7.36
C ALA A 106 -20.96 9.26 -6.22
N ILE A 107 -19.80 8.61 -6.18
CA ILE A 107 -18.73 8.94 -5.23
C ILE A 107 -18.25 10.39 -5.43
N SER A 108 -18.17 10.88 -6.68
CA SER A 108 -17.76 12.26 -6.97
C SER A 108 -18.76 13.34 -6.53
N GLN A 109 -19.92 12.95 -5.99
CA GLN A 109 -20.93 13.84 -5.40
C GLN A 109 -20.88 13.85 -3.86
N LEU A 110 -19.98 13.08 -3.26
CA LEU A 110 -19.78 12.99 -1.82
C LEU A 110 -18.57 13.81 -1.37
N GLY A 111 -18.61 14.29 -0.13
CA GLY A 111 -17.50 15.00 0.49
C GLY A 111 -17.35 16.46 0.04
N LYS A 112 -16.14 17.00 0.23
CA LYS A 112 -15.76 18.38 -0.12
C LYS A 112 -14.88 18.40 -1.37
N THR A 113 -15.25 19.23 -2.35
CA THR A 113 -14.44 19.45 -3.57
C THR A 113 -13.09 20.07 -3.21
N ILE A 114 -12.01 19.44 -3.67
CA ILE A 114 -10.63 19.88 -3.42
C ILE A 114 -10.00 20.40 -4.73
N PRO A 115 -9.45 21.64 -4.75
CA PRO A 115 -8.67 22.09 -5.90
C PRO A 115 -7.35 21.34 -5.97
N ARG A 116 -6.82 21.10 -7.18
CA ARG A 116 -5.67 20.20 -7.41
C ARG A 116 -4.41 20.52 -6.59
N HIS A 117 -4.22 21.77 -6.19
CA HIS A 117 -3.06 22.21 -5.38
C HIS A 117 -3.25 22.02 -3.86
N GLU A 118 -4.46 21.68 -3.40
CA GLU A 118 -4.77 21.32 -2.00
C GLU A 118 -4.91 19.79 -1.79
N LEU A 119 -4.53 18.99 -2.80
CA LEU A 119 -4.61 17.54 -2.76
C LEU A 119 -3.74 16.96 -1.63
N LYS A 120 -4.34 16.10 -0.82
CA LYS A 120 -3.72 15.39 0.30
C LYS A 120 -3.90 13.88 0.11
N PRO A 121 -2.87 13.05 0.37
CA PRO A 121 -3.02 11.59 0.44
C PRO A 121 -4.30 11.15 1.15
N GLY A 122 -5.00 10.20 0.54
CA GLY A 122 -6.36 9.81 0.93
C GLY A 122 -7.48 10.55 0.19
N ASP A 123 -7.23 11.66 -0.49
CA ASP A 123 -8.23 12.30 -1.36
C ASP A 123 -8.59 11.41 -2.56
N LEU A 124 -9.83 11.51 -3.03
CA LEU A 124 -10.28 10.84 -4.24
C LEU A 124 -10.06 11.73 -5.46
N VAL A 125 -9.34 11.23 -6.46
CA VAL A 125 -9.11 11.91 -7.74
C VAL A 125 -9.91 11.25 -8.86
N PHE A 126 -10.54 12.07 -9.70
CA PHE A 126 -11.49 11.62 -10.72
C PHE A 126 -11.06 11.99 -12.12
N PHE A 127 -11.39 11.13 -13.08
CA PHE A 127 -11.00 11.30 -14.47
C PHE A 127 -12.06 10.87 -15.48
N ASN A 128 -11.99 11.48 -16.67
CA ASN A 128 -12.81 11.18 -17.83
C ASN A 128 -12.09 10.17 -18.76
N THR A 129 -12.15 8.88 -18.43
CA THR A 129 -11.57 7.82 -19.27
C THR A 129 -12.56 7.27 -20.30
N LEU A 130 -13.87 7.33 -20.01
CA LEU A 130 -14.95 6.74 -20.83
C LEU A 130 -15.78 7.77 -21.61
N LYS A 131 -15.23 8.96 -21.90
CA LYS A 131 -15.94 10.10 -22.54
C LYS A 131 -17.16 10.58 -21.73
N SER A 132 -17.14 10.37 -20.42
CA SER A 132 -18.15 10.81 -19.47
C SER A 132 -17.46 11.36 -18.21
N ALA A 133 -17.92 12.48 -17.69
CA ALA A 133 -17.33 13.11 -16.52
C ALA A 133 -17.49 12.22 -15.27
N PHE A 134 -16.42 12.10 -14.50
CA PHE A 134 -16.28 11.24 -13.32
C PHE A 134 -16.46 9.74 -13.66
N SER A 135 -15.97 9.31 -14.83
CA SER A 135 -16.04 7.90 -15.27
C SER A 135 -14.95 7.00 -14.67
N HIS A 136 -13.93 7.58 -14.05
CA HIS A 136 -12.88 6.87 -13.34
C HIS A 136 -12.57 7.54 -12.01
N VAL A 137 -12.13 6.76 -11.03
CA VAL A 137 -11.71 7.23 -9.71
C VAL A 137 -10.46 6.48 -9.25
N GLY A 138 -9.64 7.13 -8.44
CA GLY A 138 -8.57 6.51 -7.67
C GLY A 138 -8.26 7.32 -6.40
N ILE A 139 -7.39 6.78 -5.56
CA ILE A 139 -6.98 7.39 -4.28
C ILE A 139 -5.65 8.10 -4.51
N TYR A 140 -5.57 9.38 -4.19
CA TYR A 140 -4.32 10.15 -4.23
C TYR A 140 -3.36 9.64 -3.15
N VAL A 141 -2.10 9.40 -3.53
CA VAL A 141 -1.05 8.88 -2.62
C VAL A 141 0.10 9.87 -2.41
N GLY A 142 -0.12 11.15 -2.77
CA GLY A 142 0.89 12.20 -2.65
C GLY A 142 1.83 12.28 -3.87
N ASN A 143 2.60 13.36 -3.94
CA ASN A 143 3.60 13.60 -4.98
C ASN A 143 3.07 13.42 -6.41
N ASN A 144 1.88 13.96 -6.71
CA ASN A 144 1.16 13.81 -7.99
C ASN A 144 0.82 12.37 -8.40
N ARG A 145 0.91 11.39 -7.51
CA ARG A 145 0.59 9.98 -7.80
C ARG A 145 -0.75 9.57 -7.19
N PHE A 146 -1.36 8.56 -7.80
CA PHE A 146 -2.62 7.99 -7.33
C PHE A 146 -2.65 6.47 -7.59
N ILE A 147 -3.40 5.74 -6.75
CA ILE A 147 -3.61 4.29 -6.87
C ILE A 147 -5.05 4.00 -7.32
N HIS A 148 -5.20 3.07 -8.25
CA HIS A 148 -6.48 2.76 -8.88
C HIS A 148 -6.52 1.35 -9.48
N ALA A 149 -7.72 0.86 -9.82
CA ALA A 149 -7.94 -0.28 -10.71
C ALA A 149 -8.32 0.23 -12.13
N PRO A 150 -7.40 0.21 -13.11
CA PRO A 150 -7.52 0.99 -14.36
C PRO A 150 -8.50 0.41 -15.39
N SER A 151 -8.26 -0.81 -15.86
CA SER A 151 -8.98 -1.43 -16.98
C SER A 151 -8.64 -2.93 -17.11
N SER A 152 -9.47 -3.65 -17.86
CA SER A 152 -9.28 -5.06 -18.20
C SER A 152 -7.87 -5.35 -18.74
N GLY A 153 -7.30 -6.49 -18.33
CA GLY A 153 -5.92 -6.86 -18.64
C GLY A 153 -4.86 -6.23 -17.72
N GLY A 154 -5.26 -5.27 -16.86
CA GLY A 154 -4.42 -4.72 -15.79
C GLY A 154 -4.81 -5.23 -14.40
N GLY A 155 -4.21 -4.60 -13.39
CA GLY A 155 -4.55 -4.74 -11.98
C GLY A 155 -4.31 -3.43 -11.23
N VAL A 156 -4.62 -3.42 -9.93
CA VAL A 156 -4.42 -2.28 -9.03
C VAL A 156 -2.95 -1.84 -9.07
N ARG A 157 -2.71 -0.54 -9.32
CA ARG A 157 -1.35 0.02 -9.40
C ARG A 157 -1.32 1.51 -9.11
N VAL A 158 -0.12 2.03 -8.86
CA VAL A 158 0.13 3.48 -8.74
C VAL A 158 0.49 4.04 -10.12
N GLU A 159 -0.09 5.18 -10.49
CA GLU A 159 0.26 5.96 -11.68
C GLU A 159 0.47 7.45 -11.35
N ASP A 160 1.14 8.16 -12.25
CA ASP A 160 1.46 9.58 -12.12
C ASP A 160 0.44 10.46 -12.87
N MET A 161 -0.22 11.37 -12.17
CA MET A 161 -1.16 12.36 -12.70
C MET A 161 -0.50 13.41 -13.60
N GLN A 162 0.83 13.48 -13.65
CA GLN A 162 1.61 14.26 -14.62
C GLN A 162 1.75 13.54 -15.97
N ASN A 163 1.41 12.25 -16.10
CA ASN A 163 1.32 11.64 -17.42
C ASN A 163 0.27 12.39 -18.27
N SER A 164 0.62 12.73 -19.50
CA SER A 164 -0.24 13.47 -20.44
C SER A 164 -1.63 12.83 -20.64
N TYR A 165 -1.76 11.50 -20.45
CA TYR A 165 -3.04 10.80 -20.49
C TYR A 165 -3.98 11.26 -19.34
N TRP A 166 -3.45 11.35 -18.12
CA TRP A 166 -4.20 11.74 -16.91
C TRP A 166 -4.39 13.23 -16.79
N GLN A 167 -3.37 14.04 -17.14
CA GLN A 167 -3.50 15.50 -17.18
C GLN A 167 -4.70 15.95 -18.02
N LYS A 168 -4.86 15.38 -19.22
CA LYS A 168 -5.95 15.70 -20.17
C LYS A 168 -7.33 15.20 -19.74
N ARG A 169 -7.42 14.39 -18.68
CA ARG A 169 -8.64 13.71 -18.25
C ARG A 169 -9.07 14.06 -16.83
N TYR A 170 -8.30 14.84 -16.08
CA TYR A 170 -8.60 15.19 -14.70
C TYR A 170 -9.91 16.00 -14.61
N ASP A 171 -10.94 15.42 -13.98
CA ASP A 171 -12.25 16.05 -13.79
C ASP A 171 -12.34 16.80 -12.44
N GLY A 172 -11.56 16.41 -11.44
CA GLY A 172 -11.56 17.02 -10.11
C GLY A 172 -11.15 16.07 -8.99
N ALA A 173 -11.33 16.50 -7.74
CA ALA A 173 -11.07 15.70 -6.55
C ALA A 173 -12.07 15.97 -5.43
N GLN A 174 -12.28 14.96 -4.58
CA GLN A 174 -13.14 15.02 -3.39
C GLN A 174 -12.41 14.51 -2.15
N ARG A 175 -12.59 15.18 -1.01
CA ARG A 175 -12.21 14.69 0.32
C ARG A 175 -13.44 14.20 1.06
N ILE A 176 -13.44 12.94 1.49
CA ILE A 176 -14.56 12.32 2.21
C ILE A 176 -14.36 12.53 3.72
N ASP A 177 -15.29 13.23 4.37
CA ASP A 177 -15.31 13.43 5.82
C ASP A 177 -15.95 12.20 6.50
N SER A 178 -15.14 11.22 6.92
CA SER A 178 -15.64 10.00 7.59
C SER A 178 -16.12 10.22 9.04
N THR A 179 -15.97 11.42 9.60
CA THR A 179 -16.34 11.77 10.99
C THR A 179 -17.82 12.12 11.18
N LYS A 180 -18.65 12.07 10.12
CA LYS A 180 -20.07 12.48 10.14
C LYS A 180 -21.07 11.34 9.88
N THR A 181 -20.70 10.10 10.15
CA THR A 181 -21.54 8.92 9.85
C THR A 181 -21.66 7.98 11.05
N THR A 182 -21.74 8.56 12.26
CA THR A 182 -22.06 7.85 13.50
C THR A 182 -23.04 8.69 14.30
N ASP A 183 -24.31 8.59 13.91
CA ASP A 183 -25.52 8.96 14.66
C ASP A 183 -26.43 7.71 14.67
#